data_AF-A0A813CTD9-F1
#
_entry.id   AF-A0A813CTD9-F1
#
_cell.length_a   1.000
_cell.length_b   1.000
_cell.length_c   1.000
_cell.angle_alpha   90.00
_cell.angle_beta   90.00
_cell.angle_gamma   90.00
#
_symmetry.space_group_name_H-M   'P 1'
#
loop_
_entity.id
_entity.type
_entity.pdbx_description
1 polymer ?
#
loop_
_entity_poly.entity_id
_entity_poly.type
_entity_poly.pdbx_seq_one_letter_code
_entity_poly.pdbx_strand_id
1 'polypeptide(L)'
;MLAARKAYADHHGLLLDDVTPDQVTKDAAGAVYWATKNLNLSARSPTAQAMGRSFKHHPNLKEMYQTLLDSEKVRFRAAWAATRSWDFVNYERSTTSSYRKRKEEVGTFKTQLQIEMILGGDVPEEYCWSYNSWLKADTYLWVESLVSTTSQTEWVNKVTVQAQDNVDSSWANRLEYCKAVRVFAAESKVAIKDVTKDMLEGHELGIKGLAGLYESTPSARPQPGGDGTCTAATPQIGGAAP
;
A
#
# COMPACT_ATOMS: atom_id res chain seq x y z
N MET A 1 27.75 -10.43 -4.15
CA MET A 1 28.49 -10.45 -5.44
C MET A 1 29.43 -11.64 -5.62
N LEU A 2 30.32 -11.98 -4.67
CA LEU A 2 31.25 -13.11 -4.82
C LEU A 2 30.55 -14.45 -5.12
N ALA A 3 29.49 -14.78 -4.37
CA ALA A 3 28.71 -16.01 -4.59
C ALA A 3 28.07 -16.08 -5.99
N ALA A 4 27.60 -14.94 -6.51
CA ALA A 4 27.03 -14.84 -7.84
C ALA A 4 28.09 -15.06 -8.94
N ARG A 5 29.26 -14.44 -8.80
CA ARG A 5 30.40 -14.63 -9.71
C ARG A 5 30.86 -16.08 -9.75
N LYS A 6 30.92 -16.75 -8.60
CA LYS A 6 31.28 -18.17 -8.52
C LYS A 6 30.28 -19.05 -9.26
N ALA A 7 28.99 -18.89 -8.99
CA ALA A 7 27.95 -19.67 -9.68
C ALA A 7 27.89 -19.40 -11.19
N TYR A 8 28.18 -18.17 -11.62
CA TYR A 8 28.29 -17.80 -13.03
C TYR A 8 29.52 -18.45 -13.69
N ALA A 9 30.68 -18.37 -13.04
CA ALA A 9 31.93 -18.99 -13.48
C ALA A 9 31.77 -20.51 -13.65
N ASP A 10 31.21 -21.18 -12.63
CA ASP A 10 30.96 -22.62 -12.62
C ASP A 10 30.02 -23.04 -13.77
N HIS A 11 29.02 -22.22 -14.10
CA HIS A 11 28.06 -22.51 -15.17
C HIS A 11 28.63 -22.33 -16.57
N HIS A 12 29.50 -21.33 -16.76
CA HIS A 12 30.09 -21.01 -18.07
C HIS A 12 31.47 -21.64 -18.28
N GLY A 13 31.98 -22.41 -17.33
CA GLY A 13 33.30 -23.03 -17.40
C GLY A 13 34.45 -22.01 -17.39
N LEU A 14 34.23 -20.85 -16.77
CA LEU A 14 35.20 -19.77 -16.66
C LEU A 14 35.93 -19.82 -15.31
N LEU A 15 37.12 -19.23 -15.23
CA LEU A 15 37.77 -19.00 -13.95
C LEU A 15 37.10 -17.84 -13.22
N LEU A 16 37.10 -17.88 -11.88
CA LEU A 16 36.46 -16.84 -11.06
C LEU A 16 37.06 -15.44 -11.33
N ASP A 17 38.36 -15.40 -11.62
CA ASP A 17 39.11 -14.17 -11.87
C ASP A 17 38.72 -13.51 -13.20
N ASP A 18 38.28 -14.29 -14.18
CA ASP A 18 37.86 -13.82 -15.50
C ASP A 18 36.42 -13.27 -15.50
N VAL A 19 35.63 -13.59 -14.48
CA VAL A 19 34.24 -13.13 -14.37
C VAL A 19 34.18 -11.76 -13.72
N THR A 20 33.80 -10.73 -14.47
CA THR A 20 33.61 -9.37 -13.92
C THR A 20 32.22 -9.21 -13.27
N PRO A 21 32.06 -8.31 -12.28
CA PRO A 21 30.75 -8.00 -11.69
C PRO A 21 29.70 -7.59 -12.74
N ASP A 22 30.13 -6.85 -13.76
CA ASP A 22 29.27 -6.34 -14.85
C ASP A 22 28.70 -7.45 -15.73
N GLN A 23 29.44 -8.54 -15.94
CA GLN A 23 28.95 -9.69 -16.72
C GLN A 23 27.79 -10.37 -15.98
N VAL A 24 27.87 -10.46 -14.65
CA VAL A 24 26.85 -11.10 -13.82
C VAL A 24 25.60 -10.23 -13.69
N THR A 25 25.74 -8.90 -13.69
CA THR A 25 24.61 -7.97 -13.60
C THR A 25 23.91 -7.77 -14.95
N LYS A 26 24.65 -7.77 -16.06
CA LYS A 26 24.09 -7.64 -17.43
C LYS A 26 23.47 -8.92 -17.97
N ASP A 27 23.71 -10.06 -17.32
CA ASP A 27 23.09 -11.33 -17.71
C ASP A 27 21.56 -11.30 -17.49
N ALA A 28 20.82 -11.93 -18.41
CA ALA A 28 19.36 -11.91 -18.40
C ALA A 28 18.74 -12.55 -17.14
N ALA A 29 19.46 -13.46 -16.47
CA ALA A 29 18.99 -14.05 -15.22
C ALA A 29 19.23 -13.13 -14.00
N GLY A 30 20.19 -12.21 -14.10
CA GLY A 30 20.53 -11.22 -13.09
C GLY A 30 21.32 -11.75 -11.89
N ALA A 31 21.93 -10.82 -11.15
CA ALA A 31 22.87 -11.15 -10.07
C ALA A 31 22.24 -11.93 -8.89
N VAL A 32 20.96 -11.70 -8.60
CA VAL A 32 20.23 -12.41 -7.52
C VAL A 32 20.01 -13.87 -7.87
N TYR A 33 19.70 -14.18 -9.13
CA TYR A 33 19.55 -15.56 -9.59
C TYR A 33 20.86 -16.32 -9.42
N TRP A 34 21.96 -15.76 -9.91
CA TRP A 34 23.28 -16.41 -9.80
C TRP A 34 23.71 -16.59 -8.34
N ALA A 35 23.44 -15.61 -7.47
CA ALA A 35 23.72 -15.74 -6.05
C ALA A 35 22.92 -16.87 -5.37
N THR A 36 21.80 -17.28 -5.94
CA THR A 36 20.83 -18.20 -5.32
C THR A 36 20.59 -19.51 -6.07
N LYS A 37 21.23 -19.71 -7.23
CA LYS A 37 21.01 -20.83 -8.16
C LYS A 37 21.05 -22.22 -7.49
N ASN A 38 21.92 -22.40 -6.50
CA ASN A 38 22.09 -23.67 -5.78
C ASN A 38 21.51 -23.66 -4.35
N LEU A 39 20.72 -22.64 -3.99
CA LEU A 39 20.10 -22.54 -2.69
C LEU A 39 18.68 -23.10 -2.72
N ASN A 40 18.33 -23.90 -1.71
CA ASN A 40 16.95 -24.26 -1.47
C ASN A 40 16.19 -23.03 -0.93
N LEU A 41 15.27 -22.50 -1.74
CA LEU A 41 14.43 -21.35 -1.41
C LEU A 41 12.99 -21.72 -1.03
N SER A 42 12.76 -23.00 -0.65
CA SER A 42 11.46 -23.43 -0.13
C SER A 42 11.15 -22.80 1.24
N ALA A 43 9.87 -22.77 1.62
CA ALA A 43 9.43 -22.21 2.90
C ALA A 43 10.03 -22.93 4.13
N ARG A 44 10.42 -24.20 3.98
CA ARG A 44 11.03 -25.02 5.04
C ARG A 44 12.56 -25.00 5.02
N SER A 45 13.17 -24.26 4.10
CA SER A 45 14.63 -24.20 3.98
C SER A 45 15.29 -23.53 5.21
N PRO A 46 16.56 -23.84 5.50
CA PRO A 46 17.32 -23.13 6.54
C PRO A 46 17.35 -21.61 6.32
N THR A 47 17.40 -21.18 5.05
CA THR A 47 17.33 -19.78 4.65
C THR A 47 15.99 -19.15 5.03
N ALA A 48 14.87 -19.82 4.74
CA ALA A 48 13.54 -19.34 5.11
C ALA A 48 13.35 -19.25 6.63
N GLN A 49 13.89 -20.21 7.39
CA GLN A 49 13.86 -20.15 8.86
C GLN A 49 14.69 -18.99 9.42
N ALA A 50 15.88 -18.75 8.85
CA ALA A 50 16.71 -17.62 9.22
C ALA A 50 16.03 -16.28 8.91
N MET A 51 15.41 -16.16 7.73
CA MET A 51 14.59 -15.00 7.38
C MET A 51 13.41 -14.83 8.34
N GLY A 52 12.73 -15.94 8.67
CA GLY A 52 11.63 -15.96 9.64
C GLY A 52 12.01 -15.39 11.00
N ARG A 53 13.21 -15.70 11.50
CA ARG A 53 13.74 -15.11 12.73
C ARG A 53 14.01 -13.61 12.59
N SER A 54 14.52 -13.17 11.45
CA SER A 54 14.79 -11.75 11.19
C SER A 54 13.52 -10.89 11.15
N PHE A 55 12.36 -11.45 10.81
CA PHE A 55 11.07 -10.74 10.89
C PHE A 55 10.68 -10.30 12.30
N LYS A 56 11.25 -10.89 13.36
CA LYS A 56 10.97 -10.48 14.75
C LYS A 56 11.23 -8.99 14.97
N HIS A 57 12.23 -8.43 14.29
CA HIS A 57 12.63 -7.03 14.40
C HIS A 57 11.99 -6.13 13.34
N HIS A 58 11.26 -6.70 12.38
CA HIS A 58 10.66 -5.99 11.25
C HIS A 58 9.22 -6.47 11.00
N PRO A 59 8.25 -6.11 11.87
CA PRO A 59 6.87 -6.57 11.75
C PRO A 59 6.20 -6.16 10.44
N ASN A 60 6.48 -4.96 9.93
CA ASN A 60 5.93 -4.48 8.66
C ASN A 60 6.35 -5.37 7.46
N LEU A 61 7.59 -5.87 7.46
CA LEU A 61 8.08 -6.76 6.40
C LEU A 61 7.39 -8.12 6.46
N LYS A 62 7.04 -8.57 7.67
CA LYS A 62 6.29 -9.80 7.87
C LYS A 62 4.89 -9.69 7.26
N GLU A 63 4.19 -8.57 7.49
CA GLU A 63 2.86 -8.32 6.92
C GLU A 63 2.90 -8.23 5.38
N MET A 64 3.89 -7.50 4.84
CA MET A 64 4.12 -7.43 3.41
C MET A 64 4.36 -8.83 2.83
N TYR A 65 5.27 -9.60 3.43
CA TYR A 65 5.62 -10.95 2.98
C TYR A 65 4.43 -11.92 3.03
N GLN A 66 3.57 -11.83 4.05
CA GLN A 66 2.36 -12.65 4.14
C GLN A 66 1.36 -12.34 3.02
N THR A 67 1.32 -11.08 2.57
CA THR A 67 0.44 -10.63 1.48
C THR A 67 0.91 -11.10 0.10
N LEU A 68 2.21 -11.37 -0.07
CA LEU A 68 2.76 -11.87 -1.32
C LEU A 68 2.15 -13.21 -1.74
N LEU A 69 2.14 -13.46 -3.05
CA LEU A 69 1.87 -14.77 -3.64
C LEU A 69 3.06 -15.70 -3.47
N ASP A 70 2.85 -17.02 -3.59
CA ASP A 70 3.93 -17.99 -3.33
C ASP A 70 5.10 -17.88 -4.31
N SER A 71 4.84 -17.57 -5.58
CA SER A 71 5.86 -17.26 -6.58
C SER A 71 6.71 -16.05 -6.19
N GLU A 72 6.06 -15.01 -5.66
CA GLU A 72 6.70 -13.78 -5.20
C GLU A 72 7.45 -13.98 -3.88
N LYS A 73 6.96 -14.85 -2.98
CA LYS A 73 7.69 -15.24 -1.77
C LYS A 73 9.00 -15.96 -2.07
N VAL A 74 9.06 -16.77 -3.13
CA VAL A 74 10.31 -17.40 -3.56
C VAL A 74 11.32 -16.33 -3.99
N ARG A 75 10.88 -15.36 -4.81
CA ARG A 75 11.72 -14.23 -5.23
C ARG A 75 12.16 -13.37 -4.04
N PHE A 76 11.27 -13.15 -3.08
CA PHE A 76 11.57 -12.37 -1.87
C PHE A 76 12.62 -13.07 -1.01
N ARG A 77 12.49 -14.39 -0.84
CA ARG A 77 13.51 -15.21 -0.18
C ARG A 77 14.83 -15.20 -0.94
N ALA A 78 14.81 -15.20 -2.28
CA ALA A 78 16.02 -15.12 -3.09
C ALA A 78 16.75 -13.79 -2.87
N ALA A 79 16.03 -12.67 -2.92
CA ALA A 79 16.58 -11.34 -2.66
C ALA A 79 17.22 -11.26 -1.27
N TRP A 80 16.49 -11.71 -0.24
CA TRP A 80 17.03 -11.76 1.12
C TRP A 80 18.22 -12.71 1.28
N ALA A 81 18.21 -13.86 0.61
CA ALA A 81 19.30 -14.82 0.67
C ALA A 81 20.60 -14.26 0.06
N ALA A 82 20.47 -13.46 -1.00
CA ALA A 82 21.58 -12.85 -1.71
C ALA A 82 22.26 -11.72 -0.92
N THR A 83 21.48 -10.89 -0.21
CA THR A 83 22.00 -9.74 0.55
C THR A 83 22.20 -10.02 2.04
N ARG A 84 21.40 -10.91 2.62
CA ARG A 84 21.23 -11.12 4.08
C ARG A 84 20.85 -9.85 4.84
N SER A 85 20.36 -8.84 4.13
CA SER A 85 19.90 -7.56 4.66
C SER A 85 18.55 -7.19 4.05
N TRP A 86 17.84 -6.25 4.68
CA TRP A 86 16.56 -5.73 4.19
C TRP A 86 16.70 -4.52 3.28
N ASP A 87 17.91 -4.18 2.84
CA ASP A 87 18.20 -2.95 2.07
C ASP A 87 17.49 -2.91 0.71
N PHE A 88 16.98 -4.05 0.25
CA PHE A 88 16.14 -4.16 -0.94
C PHE A 88 14.66 -3.80 -0.71
N VAL A 89 14.28 -3.45 0.53
CA VAL A 89 12.95 -2.96 0.93
C VAL A 89 13.10 -1.75 1.86
N ASN A 90 12.81 -0.55 1.35
CA ASN A 90 12.77 0.66 2.15
C ASN A 90 11.33 1.02 2.58
N TYR A 91 11.21 1.71 3.70
CA TYR A 91 9.96 2.30 4.19
C TYR A 91 10.11 3.81 4.21
N GLU A 92 9.14 4.52 3.65
CA GLU A 92 9.13 5.99 3.66
C GLU A 92 7.81 6.46 4.25
N ARG A 93 7.89 7.04 5.45
CA ARG A 93 6.73 7.67 6.04
C ARG A 93 6.55 9.05 5.42
N SER A 94 5.59 9.17 4.51
CA SER A 94 5.22 10.45 3.91
C SER A 94 4.01 11.06 4.63
N THR A 95 4.14 12.29 5.12
CA THR A 95 3.02 13.05 5.68
C THR A 95 2.31 13.79 4.56
N THR A 96 1.04 13.46 4.30
CA THR A 96 0.22 14.23 3.35
C THR A 96 -0.68 15.15 4.16
N SER A 97 -0.40 16.45 4.10
CA SER A 97 -1.25 17.48 4.71
C SER A 97 -2.23 17.97 3.66
N SER A 98 -3.53 17.78 3.90
CA SER A 98 -4.56 18.34 3.04
C SER A 98 -5.17 19.57 3.71
N TYR A 99 -5.22 20.66 2.93
CA TYR A 99 -5.69 21.95 3.40
C TYR A 99 -6.90 22.40 2.58
N ARG A 100 -8.05 22.56 3.24
CA ARG A 100 -9.26 23.07 2.60
C ARG A 100 -9.76 24.31 3.34
N LYS A 101 -9.78 25.44 2.63
CA LYS A 101 -10.51 26.66 3.02
C LYS A 101 -11.85 26.66 2.32
N ARG A 102 -12.93 26.86 3.06
CA ARG A 102 -14.26 27.15 2.49
C ARG A 102 -14.73 28.50 3.03
N LYS A 103 -15.02 29.41 2.11
CA LYS A 103 -15.68 30.70 2.41
C LYS A 103 -17.17 30.50 2.17
N GLU A 104 -17.98 30.70 3.19
CA GLU A 104 -19.44 30.72 3.09
C GLU A 104 -19.95 32.10 3.49
N GLU A 105 -20.92 32.62 2.76
CA GLU A 105 -21.58 33.88 3.06
C GLU A 105 -22.99 33.55 3.54
N VAL A 106 -23.29 33.90 4.79
CA VAL A 106 -24.58 33.61 5.42
C VAL A 106 -25.30 34.92 5.69
N GLY A 107 -26.44 35.11 5.01
CA GLY A 107 -27.34 36.25 5.23
C GLY A 107 -28.31 35.98 6.38
N THR A 108 -28.37 36.88 7.34
CA THR A 108 -29.33 36.88 8.45
C THR A 108 -30.00 38.24 8.56
N PHE A 109 -31.32 38.26 8.80
CA PHE A 109 -32.00 39.52 9.06
C PHE A 109 -31.81 39.92 10.52
N LYS A 110 -31.24 41.11 10.76
CA LYS A 110 -31.00 41.67 12.10
C LYS A 110 -31.66 43.04 12.23
N THR A 111 -32.05 43.42 13.44
CA THR A 111 -32.60 44.76 13.68
C THR A 111 -31.48 45.80 13.65
N GLN A 112 -31.84 47.08 13.49
CA GLN A 112 -30.87 48.18 13.48
C GLN A 112 -29.97 48.17 14.73
N LEU A 113 -30.57 48.05 15.91
CA LEU A 113 -29.85 47.99 17.18
C LEU A 113 -28.81 46.85 17.20
N GLN A 114 -29.14 45.69 16.64
CA GLN A 114 -28.23 44.55 16.58
C GLN A 114 -27.04 44.81 15.63
N ILE A 115 -27.27 45.52 14.52
CA ILE A 115 -26.20 45.89 13.59
C ILE A 115 -25.28 46.94 14.21
N GLU A 116 -25.84 47.95 14.89
CA GLU A 116 -25.07 48.96 15.60
C GLU A 116 -24.18 48.34 16.69
N MET A 117 -24.68 47.32 17.41
CA MET A 117 -23.89 46.55 18.37
C MET A 117 -22.75 45.76 17.72
N ILE A 118 -22.93 45.24 16.50
CA ILE A 118 -21.91 44.46 15.77
C ILE A 118 -20.83 45.37 15.19
N LEU A 119 -21.22 46.54 14.66
CA LEU A 119 -20.33 47.47 13.96
C LEU A 119 -19.71 48.52 14.89
N GLY A 120 -20.08 48.56 16.16
CA GLY A 120 -19.53 49.51 17.13
C GLY A 120 -20.04 50.95 16.97
N GLY A 121 -21.27 51.11 16.46
CA GLY A 121 -21.93 52.40 16.28
C GLY A 121 -21.76 53.06 14.92
N ASP A 122 -21.04 52.43 13.99
CA ASP A 122 -20.91 52.91 12.60
C ASP A 122 -21.91 52.16 11.71
N VAL A 123 -22.77 52.87 10.98
CA VAL A 123 -23.83 52.27 10.16
C VAL A 123 -23.49 52.49 8.68
N PRO A 124 -23.18 51.44 7.90
CA PRO A 124 -22.88 51.57 6.48
C PRO A 124 -24.10 52.05 5.70
N GLU A 125 -23.89 52.89 4.69
CA GLU A 125 -24.95 53.65 3.99
C GLU A 125 -25.85 52.81 3.05
N GLU A 126 -25.49 51.57 2.72
CA GLU A 126 -26.23 50.72 1.78
C GLU A 126 -26.80 49.47 2.46
N TYR A 127 -28.14 49.30 2.42
CA TYR A 127 -28.80 48.15 3.02
C TYR A 127 -30.07 47.69 2.29
N CYS A 128 -30.24 46.37 2.22
CA CYS A 128 -31.51 45.73 1.91
C CYS A 128 -32.30 45.57 3.22
N TRP A 129 -33.48 46.19 3.33
CA TRP A 129 -34.32 46.14 4.53
C TRP A 129 -35.70 45.57 4.24
N SER A 130 -36.32 44.99 5.27
CA SER A 130 -37.72 44.54 5.26
C SER A 130 -38.34 44.74 6.63
N TYR A 131 -39.63 45.08 6.66
CA TYR A 131 -40.36 45.23 7.90
C TYR A 131 -40.78 43.86 8.46
N ASN A 132 -40.36 43.55 9.69
CA ASN A 132 -40.78 42.34 10.38
C ASN A 132 -42.04 42.63 11.19
N SER A 133 -43.18 42.14 10.71
CA SER A 133 -44.50 42.37 11.32
C SER A 133 -44.70 41.72 12.69
N TRP A 134 -43.88 40.71 13.04
CA TRP A 134 -43.90 40.04 14.33
C TRP A 134 -43.08 40.81 15.38
N LEU A 135 -41.87 41.25 15.01
CA LEU A 135 -41.00 42.07 15.87
C LEU A 135 -41.43 43.54 15.94
N LYS A 136 -42.33 43.98 15.05
CA LYS A 136 -42.75 45.39 14.88
C LYS A 136 -41.57 46.33 14.63
N ALA A 137 -40.55 45.86 13.93
CA ALA A 137 -39.31 46.58 13.71
C ALA A 137 -38.76 46.36 12.30
N ASP A 138 -38.00 47.33 11.79
CA ASP A 138 -37.24 47.20 10.56
C ASP A 138 -36.06 46.24 10.77
N THR A 139 -35.93 45.31 9.84
CA THR A 139 -34.85 44.33 9.82
C THR A 139 -34.04 44.48 8.54
N TYR A 140 -32.74 44.33 8.67
CA TYR A 140 -31.75 44.57 7.63
C TYR A 140 -31.01 43.27 7.33
N LEU A 141 -30.73 43.00 6.06
CA LEU A 141 -29.96 41.83 5.66
C LEU A 141 -28.50 42.02 6.02
N TRP A 142 -28.03 41.26 7.00
CA TRP A 142 -26.66 41.22 7.46
C TRP A 142 -25.96 39.97 6.93
N VAL A 143 -24.87 40.14 6.17
CA VAL A 143 -24.12 39.02 5.58
C VAL A 143 -22.82 38.81 6.34
N GLU A 144 -22.69 37.66 6.99
CA GLU A 144 -21.45 37.25 7.64
C GLU A 144 -20.65 36.35 6.70
N SER A 145 -19.40 36.74 6.41
CA SER A 145 -18.44 35.88 5.70
C SER A 145 -17.79 34.93 6.71
N LEU A 146 -18.27 33.70 6.77
CA LEU A 146 -17.67 32.65 7.60
C LEU A 146 -16.53 31.98 6.82
N VAL A 147 -15.33 32.03 7.39
CA VAL A 147 -14.17 31.28 6.87
C VAL A 147 -14.00 30.03 7.72
N SER A 148 -14.39 28.88 7.17
CA SER A 148 -14.08 27.60 7.80
C SER A 148 -12.74 27.08 7.27
N THR A 149 -11.87 26.71 8.21
CA THR A 149 -10.59 26.07 7.90
C THR A 149 -10.64 24.65 8.44
N THR A 150 -10.49 23.67 7.57
CA THR A 150 -10.34 22.27 7.99
C THR A 150 -8.95 21.80 7.56
N SER A 151 -8.13 21.39 8.54
CA SER A 151 -6.84 20.75 8.31
C SER A 151 -6.96 19.28 8.67
N GLN A 152 -6.70 18.39 7.71
CA GLN A 152 -6.54 16.97 7.99
C GLN A 152 -5.09 16.59 7.73
N THR A 153 -4.44 16.15 8.80
CA THR A 153 -3.09 15.60 8.74
C THR A 153 -3.21 14.09 8.84
N GLU A 154 -2.98 13.39 7.74
CA GLU A 154 -3.00 11.94 7.73
C GLU A 154 -1.58 11.38 7.66
N TRP A 155 -1.32 10.42 8.54
CA TRP A 155 -0.08 9.64 8.51
C TRP A 155 -0.26 8.48 7.54
N VAL A 156 0.28 8.62 6.34
CA VAL A 156 0.33 7.50 5.39
C VAL A 156 1.66 6.79 5.58
N ASN A 157 1.64 5.63 6.21
CA ASN A 157 2.79 4.72 6.20
C ASN A 157 2.89 4.13 4.79
N LYS A 158 3.62 4.79 3.89
CA LYS A 158 3.84 4.30 2.54
C LYS A 158 5.09 3.42 2.53
N VAL A 159 4.97 2.19 2.04
CA VAL A 159 6.14 1.35 1.81
C VAL A 159 6.65 1.67 0.41
N THR A 160 7.55 2.66 0.28
CA THR A 160 8.23 2.92 -0.98
C THR A 160 9.57 2.19 -1.00
N VAL A 161 9.63 1.20 -1.88
CA VAL A 161 10.84 0.41 -2.09
C VAL A 161 11.60 1.01 -3.25
N GLN A 162 12.69 1.71 -2.94
CA GLN A 162 13.66 2.10 -3.96
C GLN A 162 14.34 0.85 -4.49
N ALA A 163 14.31 0.68 -5.82
CA ALA A 163 15.12 -0.33 -6.47
C ALA A 163 16.58 0.03 -6.25
N GLN A 164 17.31 -0.77 -5.49
CA GLN A 164 18.76 -0.85 -5.70
C GLN A 164 18.99 -1.43 -7.09
N ASP A 165 20.05 -1.00 -7.76
CA ASP A 165 20.40 -1.20 -9.19
C ASP A 165 20.36 -2.66 -9.72
N ASN A 166 19.97 -3.64 -8.90
CA ASN A 166 19.93 -5.06 -9.21
C ASN A 166 18.55 -5.74 -8.99
N VAL A 167 17.47 -5.01 -8.66
CA VAL A 167 16.12 -5.57 -8.48
C VAL A 167 15.13 -4.86 -9.40
N ASP A 168 14.86 -5.50 -10.54
CA ASP A 168 14.21 -4.93 -11.72
C ASP A 168 12.68 -4.68 -11.61
N SER A 169 12.16 -4.41 -10.41
CA SER A 169 10.75 -4.03 -10.21
C SER A 169 10.52 -3.69 -8.75
N SER A 170 9.94 -2.53 -8.49
CA SER A 170 9.59 -2.12 -7.13
C SER A 170 8.69 -3.19 -6.49
N TRP A 171 9.07 -3.67 -5.31
CA TRP A 171 8.26 -4.60 -4.52
C TRP A 171 6.86 -4.03 -4.21
N ALA A 172 6.71 -2.70 -4.26
CA ALA A 172 5.42 -2.02 -4.21
C ALA A 172 4.47 -2.46 -5.34
N ASN A 173 4.91 -2.46 -6.60
CA ASN A 173 4.08 -2.89 -7.73
C ASN A 173 3.72 -4.37 -7.62
N ARG A 174 4.67 -5.21 -7.17
CA ARG A 174 4.45 -6.64 -6.93
C ARG A 174 3.43 -6.86 -5.81
N LEU A 175 3.51 -6.07 -4.74
CA LEU A 175 2.57 -6.12 -3.63
C LEU A 175 1.17 -5.65 -4.05
N GLU A 176 1.06 -4.56 -4.81
CA GLU A 176 -0.21 -4.09 -5.38
C GLU A 176 -0.86 -5.18 -6.25
N TYR A 177 -0.07 -5.82 -7.12
CA TYR A 177 -0.54 -6.95 -7.91
C TYR A 177 -1.03 -8.11 -7.03
N CYS A 178 -0.26 -8.51 -6.01
CA CYS A 178 -0.67 -9.59 -5.09
C CYS A 178 -1.97 -9.26 -4.34
N LYS A 179 -2.13 -8.01 -3.90
CA LYS A 179 -3.37 -7.52 -3.26
C LYS A 179 -4.54 -7.61 -4.23
N ALA A 180 -4.38 -7.12 -5.46
CA ALA A 180 -5.42 -7.16 -6.49
C ALA A 180 -5.86 -8.60 -6.83
N VAL A 181 -4.90 -9.52 -7.01
CA VAL A 181 -5.17 -10.94 -7.25
C VAL A 181 -6.03 -11.53 -6.13
N ARG A 182 -5.68 -11.25 -4.87
CA ARG A 182 -6.40 -11.80 -3.71
C ARG A 182 -7.82 -11.25 -3.60
N VAL A 183 -8.02 -9.95 -3.84
CA VAL A 183 -9.35 -9.33 -3.83
C VAL A 183 -10.21 -9.91 -4.95
N PHE A 184 -9.68 -9.94 -6.17
CA PHE A 184 -10.41 -10.48 -7.32
C PHE A 184 -10.79 -11.96 -7.12
N ALA A 185 -9.85 -12.77 -6.60
CA ALA A 185 -10.11 -14.17 -6.26
C ALA A 185 -11.24 -14.31 -5.23
N ALA A 186 -11.27 -13.44 -4.21
CA ALA A 186 -12.29 -13.45 -3.18
C ALA A 186 -13.67 -13.01 -3.70
N GLU A 187 -13.73 -11.96 -4.53
CA GLU A 187 -14.98 -11.44 -5.10
C GLU A 187 -15.55 -12.39 -6.16
N SER A 188 -14.70 -12.87 -7.06
CA SER A 188 -15.09 -13.76 -8.17
C SER A 188 -15.21 -15.23 -7.75
N LYS A 189 -14.85 -15.56 -6.50
CA LYS A 189 -14.80 -16.94 -5.96
C LYS A 189 -13.95 -17.89 -6.82
N VAL A 190 -12.86 -17.37 -7.37
CA VAL A 190 -11.87 -18.12 -8.18
C VAL A 190 -10.66 -18.43 -7.32
N ALA A 191 -9.98 -19.54 -7.57
CA ALA A 191 -8.73 -19.82 -6.86
C ALA A 191 -7.63 -18.84 -7.29
N ILE A 192 -6.81 -18.39 -6.34
CA ILE A 192 -5.73 -17.42 -6.55
C ILE A 192 -4.78 -17.81 -7.70
N LYS A 193 -4.51 -19.12 -7.85
CA LYS A 193 -3.64 -19.67 -8.90
C LYS A 193 -4.20 -19.53 -10.32
N ASP A 194 -5.51 -19.38 -10.46
CA ASP A 194 -6.21 -19.34 -11.75
C ASP A 194 -6.49 -17.89 -12.20
N VAL A 195 -6.15 -16.90 -11.36
CA VAL A 195 -6.25 -15.48 -11.68
C VAL A 195 -5.10 -15.07 -12.59
N THR A 196 -5.43 -14.65 -13.80
CA THR A 196 -4.45 -14.13 -14.77
C THR A 196 -4.39 -12.61 -14.71
N LYS A 197 -3.30 -12.05 -15.22
CA LYS A 197 -3.10 -10.60 -15.28
C LYS A 197 -4.18 -9.93 -16.16
N ASP A 198 -4.56 -10.57 -17.26
CA ASP A 198 -5.56 -10.07 -18.20
C ASP A 198 -6.95 -9.95 -17.55
N MET A 199 -7.29 -10.87 -16.63
CA MET A 199 -8.54 -10.80 -15.87
C MET A 199 -8.58 -9.59 -14.92
N LEU A 200 -7.44 -9.19 -14.36
CA LEU A 200 -7.35 -8.03 -13.47
C LEU A 200 -7.35 -6.71 -14.26
N GLU A 201 -6.72 -6.68 -15.42
CA GLU A 201 -6.69 -5.50 -16.29
C GLU A 201 -8.04 -5.29 -16.99
N GLY A 202 -8.79 -6.36 -17.28
CA GLY A 202 -10.16 -6.30 -17.80
C GLY A 202 -11.23 -5.95 -16.75
N HIS A 203 -10.88 -5.90 -15.47
CA HIS A 203 -11.81 -5.51 -14.40
C HIS A 203 -12.00 -3.99 -14.35
N GLU A 204 -13.22 -3.52 -14.07
CA GLU A 204 -13.59 -2.09 -14.12
C GLU A 204 -12.69 -1.18 -13.27
N LEU A 205 -12.21 -1.70 -12.14
CA LEU A 205 -11.33 -0.98 -11.20
C LEU A 205 -9.83 -1.08 -11.56
N GLY A 206 -9.46 -2.01 -12.42
CA GLY A 206 -8.07 -2.38 -12.71
C GLY A 206 -7.29 -2.87 -11.48
N ILE A 207 -5.98 -3.08 -11.67
CA ILE A 207 -5.07 -3.60 -10.62
C ILE A 207 -5.01 -2.64 -9.41
N LYS A 208 -4.88 -1.33 -9.63
CA LYS A 208 -4.75 -0.36 -8.55
C LYS A 208 -6.03 -0.20 -7.72
N GLY A 209 -7.19 -0.18 -8.37
CA GLY A 209 -8.47 -0.07 -7.66
C GLY A 209 -8.75 -1.32 -6.83
N LEU A 210 -8.53 -2.52 -7.39
CA LEU A 210 -8.65 -3.78 -6.66
C LEU A 210 -7.67 -3.86 -5.48
N ALA A 211 -6.42 -3.42 -5.66
CA ALA A 211 -5.44 -3.39 -4.58
C ALA A 211 -5.87 -2.46 -3.42
N GLY A 212 -6.56 -1.36 -3.72
CA GLY A 212 -7.12 -0.44 -2.73
C GLY A 212 -8.21 -1.06 -1.86
N LEU A 213 -9.00 -1.99 -2.42
CA LEU A 213 -10.05 -2.72 -1.70
C LEU A 213 -9.53 -3.83 -0.78
N TYR A 214 -8.22 -4.11 -0.79
CA TYR A 214 -7.63 -5.18 0.03
C TYR A 214 -7.86 -4.98 1.52
N GLU A 215 -7.77 -3.73 2.01
CA GLU A 215 -7.97 -3.47 3.43
C GLU A 215 -9.44 -3.64 3.83
N SER A 216 -10.38 -3.34 2.94
CA SER A 216 -11.83 -3.48 3.17
C SER A 216 -12.38 -4.88 2.89
N THR A 217 -11.56 -5.83 2.42
CA THR A 217 -11.99 -7.19 2.03
C THR A 217 -11.34 -8.26 2.91
N PRO A 218 -11.95 -8.64 4.05
CA PRO A 218 -11.34 -9.58 5.00
C PRO A 218 -11.08 -10.98 4.41
N SER A 219 -11.92 -11.42 3.48
CA SER A 219 -11.80 -12.73 2.79
C SER A 219 -10.57 -12.81 1.88
N ALA A 220 -10.02 -11.68 1.46
CA ALA A 220 -8.79 -11.62 0.65
C ALA A 220 -7.52 -11.76 1.50
N ARG A 221 -7.61 -11.57 2.83
CA ARG A 221 -6.46 -11.60 3.73
C ARG A 221 -6.02 -13.05 4.00
N PRO A 222 -4.71 -13.31 4.06
CA PRO A 222 -4.19 -14.64 4.42
C PRO A 222 -4.63 -15.01 5.84
N GLN A 223 -5.09 -16.26 6.03
CA GLN A 223 -5.53 -16.73 7.34
C GLN A 223 -4.37 -16.84 8.35
N PRO A 224 -4.60 -16.56 9.64
CA PRO A 224 -3.60 -16.70 10.68
C PRO A 224 -3.06 -18.15 10.75
N GLY A 225 -1.75 -18.33 10.74
CA GLY A 225 -1.10 -19.65 10.84
C GLY A 225 -0.88 -20.37 9.51
N GLY A 226 -1.49 -19.90 8.42
CA GLY A 226 -1.13 -20.31 7.07
C GLY A 226 0.11 -19.55 6.61
N ASP A 227 1.05 -20.24 5.97
CA ASP A 227 2.13 -19.61 5.21
C ASP A 227 1.63 -18.90 3.94
N GLY A 228 0.31 -18.78 3.78
CA GLY A 228 -0.38 -18.22 2.64
C GLY A 228 -0.40 -19.13 1.42
N THR A 229 0.04 -20.40 1.56
CA THR A 229 -0.15 -21.41 0.53
C THR A 229 -1.62 -21.79 0.44
N CYS A 230 -2.15 -21.83 -0.78
CA CYS A 230 -3.51 -22.30 -1.04
C CYS A 230 -3.60 -23.82 -0.85
N THR A 231 -3.52 -24.31 0.39
CA THR A 231 -4.12 -25.61 0.70
C THR A 231 -5.57 -25.33 1.04
N ALA A 232 -6.48 -25.74 0.16
CA ALA A 232 -7.90 -25.85 0.49
C ALA A 232 -8.00 -26.52 1.86
N ALA A 233 -8.79 -25.94 2.77
CA ALA A 233 -9.12 -26.59 4.03
C ALA A 233 -9.76 -27.93 3.67
N THR A 234 -9.03 -29.03 3.83
CA THR A 234 -9.60 -30.37 3.73
C THR A 234 -10.73 -30.40 4.75
N PRO A 235 -12.00 -30.60 4.35
CA PRO A 235 -13.07 -30.72 5.32
C PRO A 235 -12.69 -31.87 6.26
N GLN A 236 -12.64 -31.58 7.56
CA GLN A 236 -12.50 -32.62 8.58
C GLN A 236 -13.72 -33.53 8.45
N ILE A 237 -13.55 -34.65 7.76
CA ILE A 237 -14.48 -35.75 7.82
C ILE A 237 -14.40 -36.25 9.26
N GLY A 238 -15.44 -35.93 10.03
CA GLY A 238 -15.61 -36.40 11.39
C GLY A 238 -15.48 -37.92 11.41
N GLY A 239 -14.44 -38.40 12.11
CA GLY A 239 -14.28 -39.81 12.38
C GLY A 239 -15.43 -40.27 13.26
N ALA A 240 -16.36 -41.03 12.68
CA ALA A 240 -17.17 -41.97 13.43
C ALA A 240 -16.22 -43.09 13.89
N ALA A 241 -16.02 -43.17 15.20
CA ALA A 241 -15.29 -44.25 15.83
C ALA A 241 -16.11 -45.57 15.78
N PRO A 242 -15.48 -46.73 15.58
CA PRO A 242 -16.04 -48.01 16.01
C PRO A 242 -15.96 -48.17 17.54
#